data_AF-A0A9P3ZMZ6-F1
#
_entry.id   AF-A0A9P3ZMZ6-F1
#
_cell.length_a   1.000
_cell.length_b   1.000
_cell.length_c   1.000
_cell.angle_alpha   90.00
_cell.angle_beta   90.00
_cell.angle_gamma   90.00
#
_symmetry.space_group_name_H-M   'P 1'
#
loop_
_entity.id
_entity.type
_entity.pdbx_description
1 polymer ?
#
loop_
_entity_poly.entity_id
_entity_poly.type
_entity_poly.pdbx_seq_one_letter_code
_entity_poly.pdbx_strand_id
1 'polypeptide(L)'
;MKLLTLFLGTLLLCSCGSDKYPVSFHMQTGASDSQKFSFRNEDDGYYYSKVPFISQNDIDSYYSFRAADNTYGAVFNIKKGLHSRVEGVTALNLGKQILPIVNGHRMQPMRLYNNPIKGGKLAVLGGFSPADLAAMAEFIPPADPKREEAINKLAPVTKPLLPAIDPTKEKKEAKDPEDHKDRTVISTRRGRL
;
A
#
# COMPACT_ATOMS: atom_id res chain seq x y z
N MET A 1 22.42 39.47 31.12
CA MET A 1 21.40 39.18 30.09
C MET A 1 21.75 37.83 29.47
N LYS A 2 20.89 36.81 29.62
CA LYS A 2 21.10 35.46 29.08
C LYS A 2 20.59 35.43 27.64
N LEU A 3 21.46 35.12 26.68
CA LEU A 3 21.07 34.96 25.28
C LEU A 3 20.71 33.49 25.02
N LEU A 4 19.45 33.28 24.69
CA LEU A 4 18.81 32.00 24.44
C LEU A 4 19.29 31.45 23.08
N THR A 5 20.10 30.40 23.10
CA THR A 5 20.52 29.67 21.89
C THR A 5 19.37 28.80 21.40
N LEU A 6 18.76 29.18 20.28
CA LEU A 6 17.72 28.39 19.60
C LEU A 6 18.40 27.28 18.78
N PHE A 7 18.42 26.06 19.31
CA PHE A 7 18.80 24.85 18.56
C PHE A 7 17.68 24.56 17.54
N LEU A 8 17.88 24.98 16.29
CA LEU A 8 17.02 24.60 15.18
C LEU A 8 17.44 23.20 14.71
N GLY A 9 16.89 22.18 15.38
CA GLY A 9 17.06 20.78 14.98
C GLY A 9 16.41 20.55 13.61
N THR A 10 17.23 20.28 12.61
CA THR A 10 16.79 19.74 11.32
C THR A 10 16.22 18.35 11.57
N LEU A 11 14.89 18.25 11.54
CA LEU A 11 14.18 16.99 11.46
C LEU A 11 14.60 16.31 10.14
N LEU A 12 15.46 15.31 10.23
CA LEU A 12 15.69 14.34 9.17
C LEU A 12 14.34 13.69 8.85
N LEU A 13 13.71 14.14 7.77
CA LEU A 13 12.64 13.40 7.10
C LEU A 13 13.29 12.12 6.57
N CYS A 14 13.29 11.09 7.41
CA CYS A 14 13.54 9.73 7.00
C CYS A 14 12.52 9.43 5.90
N SER A 15 13.00 9.36 4.65
CA SER A 15 12.25 8.81 3.55
C SER A 15 12.06 7.33 3.87
N CYS A 16 11.01 7.02 4.64
CA CYS A 16 10.55 5.65 4.81
C CYS A 16 10.23 5.17 3.40
N GLY A 17 11.07 4.25 2.88
CA GLY A 17 10.74 3.49 1.69
C GLY A 17 9.30 3.01 1.83
N SER A 18 8.51 3.14 0.76
CA SER A 18 7.09 2.82 0.74
C SER A 18 6.85 1.57 1.58
N ASP A 19 6.14 1.70 2.71
CA ASP A 19 5.77 0.55 3.53
C ASP A 19 5.21 -0.51 2.59
N LYS A 20 5.96 -1.58 2.40
CA LYS A 20 5.57 -2.68 1.52
C LYS A 20 4.53 -3.46 2.29
N TYR A 21 3.29 -3.01 2.23
CA TYR A 21 2.18 -3.77 2.79
C TYR A 21 1.96 -5.00 1.89
N PRO A 22 2.18 -6.25 2.33
CA PRO A 22 1.65 -7.45 1.70
C PRO A 22 0.18 -7.32 1.33
N VAL A 23 -0.63 -6.57 2.07
CA VAL A 23 -2.03 -6.28 1.72
C VAL A 23 -2.43 -4.86 2.12
N SER A 24 -3.02 -4.12 1.19
CA SER A 24 -3.64 -2.83 1.44
C SER A 24 -4.88 -2.61 0.56
N PHE A 25 -5.82 -1.79 1.03
CA PHE A 25 -7.04 -1.44 0.31
C PHE A 25 -7.12 0.07 0.10
N HIS A 26 -7.22 0.47 -1.17
CA HIS A 26 -7.18 1.85 -1.60
C HIS A 26 -8.54 2.27 -2.15
N MET A 27 -9.08 3.38 -1.65
CA MET A 27 -10.38 3.89 -2.12
C MET A 27 -10.20 4.71 -3.39
N GLN A 28 -11.11 4.55 -4.35
CA GLN A 28 -11.19 5.41 -5.53
C GLN A 28 -11.41 6.87 -5.11
N THR A 29 -10.67 7.76 -5.75
CA THR A 29 -10.72 9.21 -5.56
C THR A 29 -11.55 9.88 -6.66
N GLY A 30 -11.89 11.16 -6.47
CA GLY A 30 -12.47 11.97 -7.55
C GLY A 30 -11.46 12.23 -8.66
N ALA A 31 -11.94 12.51 -9.87
CA ALA A 31 -11.08 12.85 -11.02
C ALA A 31 -10.32 14.19 -10.83
N SER A 32 -10.82 15.08 -9.97
CA SER A 32 -10.21 16.35 -9.61
C SER A 32 -9.20 16.25 -8.45
N ASP A 33 -9.04 15.06 -7.85
CA ASP A 33 -8.14 14.91 -6.70
C ASP A 33 -6.68 15.00 -7.14
N SER A 34 -5.85 15.68 -6.33
CA SER A 34 -4.45 15.94 -6.67
C SER A 34 -3.66 14.65 -6.91
N GLN A 35 -2.95 14.59 -8.05
CA GLN A 35 -2.02 13.50 -8.40
C GLN A 35 -0.91 13.29 -7.36
N LYS A 36 -0.68 14.27 -6.48
CA LYS A 36 0.22 14.11 -5.34
C LYS A 36 -0.26 13.01 -4.39
N PHE A 37 -1.58 12.91 -4.18
CA PHE A 37 -2.22 12.00 -3.21
C PHE A 37 -2.93 10.81 -3.86
N SER A 38 -3.04 10.78 -5.19
CA SER A 38 -3.67 9.69 -5.94
C SER A 38 -2.71 9.03 -6.93
N PHE A 39 -3.02 7.81 -7.32
CA PHE A 39 -2.38 7.11 -8.43
C PHE A 39 -3.43 6.55 -9.37
N ARG A 40 -3.13 6.50 -10.67
CA ARG A 40 -4.04 5.93 -11.67
C ARG A 40 -3.86 4.41 -11.74
N ASN A 41 -4.96 3.68 -11.72
CA ASN A 41 -4.97 2.28 -12.08
C ASN A 41 -5.12 2.14 -13.60
N GLU A 42 -4.24 1.38 -14.23
CA GLU A 42 -4.19 1.27 -15.69
C GLU A 42 -5.31 0.35 -16.21
N ASP A 43 -5.64 -0.70 -15.44
CA ASP A 43 -6.63 -1.71 -15.84
C ASP A 43 -8.06 -1.15 -15.94
N ASP A 44 -8.42 -0.17 -15.10
CA ASP A 44 -9.76 0.40 -15.04
C ASP A 44 -9.81 1.91 -15.35
N GLY A 45 -8.65 2.56 -15.47
CA GLY A 45 -8.51 3.99 -15.75
C GLY A 45 -8.82 4.95 -14.60
N TYR A 46 -9.28 4.46 -13.43
CA TYR A 46 -9.65 5.27 -12.27
C TYR A 46 -8.45 5.68 -11.42
N TYR A 47 -8.63 6.72 -10.62
CA TYR A 47 -7.65 7.16 -9.63
C TYR A 47 -8.00 6.63 -8.24
N TYR A 48 -6.97 6.25 -7.48
CA TYR A 48 -7.08 5.70 -6.14
C TYR A 48 -6.17 6.47 -5.18
N SER A 49 -6.59 6.60 -3.91
CA SER A 49 -5.79 7.23 -2.86
C SER A 49 -4.51 6.44 -2.62
N LYS A 50 -3.35 7.11 -2.59
CA LYS A 50 -2.07 6.49 -2.19
C LYS A 50 -2.10 6.00 -0.75
N VAL A 51 -2.84 6.70 0.12
CA VAL A 51 -3.03 6.28 1.51
C VAL A 51 -4.13 5.22 1.54
N PRO A 52 -3.84 4.00 2.00
CA PRO A 52 -4.87 2.98 2.14
C PRO A 52 -5.83 3.33 3.27
N PHE A 53 -7.13 3.03 3.09
CA PHE A 53 -8.08 3.16 4.18
C PHE A 53 -8.05 1.93 5.11
N ILE A 54 -7.55 0.79 4.63
CA ILE A 54 -7.24 -0.41 5.42
C ILE A 54 -5.87 -0.92 4.99
N SER A 55 -4.96 -1.12 5.94
CA SER A 55 -3.66 -1.77 5.72
C SER A 55 -3.59 -3.11 6.45
N GLN A 56 -2.51 -3.87 6.28
CA GLN A 56 -2.29 -5.13 7.00
C GLN A 56 -2.42 -5.01 8.52
N ASN A 57 -2.04 -3.86 9.09
CA ASN A 57 -2.07 -3.63 10.53
C ASN A 57 -3.50 -3.50 11.06
N ASP A 58 -4.46 -3.24 10.16
CA ASP A 58 -5.89 -3.19 10.46
C ASP A 58 -6.57 -4.56 10.33
N ILE A 59 -5.87 -5.56 9.80
CA ILE A 59 -6.38 -6.91 9.57
C ILE A 59 -6.06 -7.79 10.78
N ASP A 60 -7.05 -8.55 11.23
CA ASP A 60 -6.96 -9.50 12.34
C ASP A 60 -6.57 -10.90 11.84
N SER A 61 -7.24 -11.35 10.77
CA SER A 61 -6.97 -12.65 10.15
C SER A 61 -7.47 -12.69 8.71
N TYR A 62 -7.07 -13.72 7.96
CA TYR A 62 -7.62 -14.00 6.64
C TYR A 62 -8.04 -15.47 6.49
N TYR A 63 -8.88 -15.75 5.50
CA TYR A 63 -9.18 -17.12 5.05
C TYR A 63 -9.21 -17.14 3.52
N SER A 64 -8.56 -18.12 2.90
CA SER A 64 -8.54 -18.24 1.43
C SER A 64 -9.64 -19.16 0.91
N PHE A 65 -10.03 -19.02 -0.35
CA PHE A 65 -10.95 -19.95 -1.01
C PHE A 65 -10.56 -20.17 -2.47
N ARG A 66 -11.01 -21.27 -3.05
CA ARG A 66 -10.78 -21.53 -4.48
C ARG A 66 -11.65 -20.58 -5.30
N ALA A 67 -11.03 -19.76 -6.14
CA ALA A 67 -11.73 -18.84 -7.04
C ALA A 67 -12.18 -19.55 -8.32
N ALA A 68 -13.14 -18.96 -9.05
CA ALA A 68 -13.70 -19.52 -10.27
C ALA A 68 -12.69 -19.60 -11.44
N ASP A 69 -11.67 -18.75 -11.41
CA ASP A 69 -10.61 -18.61 -12.41
C ASP A 69 -9.42 -19.55 -12.16
N ASN A 70 -9.57 -20.56 -11.30
CA ASN A 70 -8.51 -21.48 -10.87
C ASN A 70 -7.36 -20.83 -10.08
N THR A 71 -7.52 -19.59 -9.62
CA THR A 71 -6.67 -18.98 -8.60
C THR A 71 -7.28 -19.20 -7.20
N TYR A 72 -6.77 -18.50 -6.20
CA TYR A 72 -7.41 -18.36 -4.90
C TYR A 72 -7.97 -16.94 -4.74
N GLY A 73 -9.05 -16.82 -3.98
CA GLY A 73 -9.51 -15.56 -3.38
C GLY A 73 -9.26 -15.57 -1.87
N ALA A 74 -9.45 -14.42 -1.22
CA ALA A 74 -9.27 -14.29 0.22
C ALA A 74 -10.31 -13.36 0.85
N VAL A 75 -10.79 -13.74 2.04
CA VAL A 75 -11.60 -12.89 2.92
C VAL A 75 -10.73 -12.42 4.07
N PHE A 76 -10.65 -11.11 4.23
CA PHE A 76 -9.90 -10.42 5.26
C PHE A 76 -10.84 -9.97 6.38
N ASN A 77 -10.58 -10.48 7.59
CA ASN A 77 -11.28 -10.07 8.79
C ASN A 77 -10.57 -8.85 9.37
N ILE A 78 -11.26 -7.72 9.38
CA ILE A 78 -10.77 -6.46 9.95
C ILE A 78 -10.90 -6.52 11.47
N LYS A 79 -9.94 -5.92 12.18
CA LYS A 79 -9.97 -5.78 13.64
C LYS A 79 -11.28 -5.17 14.09
N LYS A 80 -11.89 -5.78 15.13
CA LYS A 80 -13.24 -5.43 15.62
C LYS A 80 -13.42 -3.94 15.92
N GLY A 81 -12.40 -3.29 16.48
CA GLY A 81 -12.42 -1.85 16.80
C GLY A 81 -12.53 -0.92 15.58
N LEU A 82 -12.33 -1.43 14.36
CA LEU A 82 -12.37 -0.65 13.12
C LEU A 82 -13.63 -0.89 12.29
N HIS A 83 -14.54 -1.77 12.73
CA HIS A 83 -15.73 -2.15 11.95
C HIS A 83 -16.61 -0.93 11.61
N SER A 84 -16.93 -0.10 12.61
CA SER A 84 -17.74 1.11 12.39
C SER A 84 -17.04 2.12 11.46
N ARG A 85 -15.71 2.20 11.49
CA ARG A 85 -14.92 3.04 10.58
C ARG A 85 -15.04 2.53 9.14
N VAL A 86 -14.89 1.22 8.92
CA VAL A 86 -15.05 0.61 7.59
C VAL A 86 -16.46 0.83 7.06
N GLU A 87 -17.48 0.59 7.88
CA GLU A 87 -18.87 0.81 7.49
C GLU A 87 -19.13 2.28 7.13
N GLY A 88 -18.70 3.22 7.97
CA GLY A 88 -18.85 4.65 7.70
C GLY A 88 -18.11 5.13 6.44
N VAL A 89 -16.84 4.73 6.26
CA VAL A 89 -16.05 5.10 5.08
C VAL A 89 -16.68 4.53 3.80
N THR A 90 -17.15 3.29 3.82
CA THR A 90 -17.77 2.67 2.65
C THR A 90 -19.16 3.21 2.35
N ALA A 91 -19.94 3.61 3.38
CA ALA A 91 -21.22 4.28 3.21
C ALA A 91 -21.08 5.64 2.49
N LEU A 92 -20.04 6.40 2.83
CA LEU A 92 -19.76 7.70 2.20
C LEU A 92 -19.21 7.57 0.76
N ASN A 93 -18.83 6.37 0.33
CA ASN A 93 -18.19 6.12 -0.96
C ASN A 93 -18.95 5.09 -1.81
N LEU A 94 -20.27 4.96 -1.61
CA LEU A 94 -21.12 4.20 -2.53
C LEU A 94 -20.98 4.71 -3.96
N GLY A 95 -21.08 3.79 -4.93
CA GLY A 95 -20.83 4.03 -6.34
C GLY A 95 -19.36 3.98 -6.76
N LYS A 96 -18.41 4.08 -5.80
CA LYS A 96 -16.96 4.02 -6.05
C LYS A 96 -16.39 2.61 -5.91
N GLN A 97 -15.11 2.46 -6.23
CA GLN A 97 -14.38 1.20 -6.15
C GLN A 97 -13.31 1.21 -5.05
N ILE A 98 -13.02 0.02 -4.53
CA ILE A 98 -11.87 -0.25 -3.68
C ILE A 98 -10.90 -1.09 -4.49
N LEU A 99 -9.65 -0.65 -4.59
CA LEU A 99 -8.56 -1.42 -5.19
C LEU A 99 -7.75 -2.13 -4.09
N PRO A 100 -7.79 -3.47 -4.02
CA PRO A 100 -6.84 -4.23 -3.22
C PRO A 100 -5.47 -4.23 -3.91
N ILE A 101 -4.42 -4.03 -3.13
CA ILE A 101 -3.04 -4.24 -3.55
C ILE A 101 -2.47 -5.35 -2.66
N VAL A 102 -1.97 -6.40 -3.29
CA VAL A 102 -1.40 -7.56 -2.61
C VAL A 102 0.01 -7.80 -3.10
N ASN A 103 0.98 -7.85 -2.19
CA ASN A 103 2.40 -8.01 -2.51
C ASN A 103 2.92 -7.00 -3.55
N GLY A 104 2.30 -5.82 -3.64
CA GLY A 104 2.61 -4.79 -4.64
C GLY A 104 1.86 -4.92 -5.97
N HIS A 105 1.02 -5.94 -6.14
CA HIS A 105 0.22 -6.16 -7.35
C HIS A 105 -1.21 -5.68 -7.15
N ARG A 106 -1.74 -5.05 -8.19
CA ARG A 106 -3.09 -4.51 -8.19
C ARG A 106 -4.06 -5.63 -8.52
N MET A 107 -4.98 -5.90 -7.60
CA MET A 107 -5.99 -6.95 -7.76
C MET A 107 -7.23 -6.39 -8.47
N GLN A 108 -8.19 -7.26 -8.78
CA GLN A 108 -9.47 -6.82 -9.31
C GLN A 108 -10.16 -5.83 -8.34
N PRO A 109 -10.55 -4.62 -8.80
CA PRO A 109 -11.27 -3.67 -7.98
C PRO A 109 -12.63 -4.19 -7.54
N MET A 110 -13.02 -3.87 -6.30
CA MET A 110 -14.33 -4.18 -5.73
C MET A 110 -15.22 -2.95 -5.78
N ARG A 111 -16.33 -3.02 -6.51
CA ARG A 111 -17.29 -1.91 -6.57
C ARG A 111 -18.24 -1.90 -5.37
N LEU A 112 -18.33 -0.75 -4.72
CA LEU A 112 -19.33 -0.46 -3.71
C LEU A 112 -20.63 -0.05 -4.41
N TYR A 113 -21.60 -0.95 -4.52
CA TYR A 113 -22.87 -0.64 -5.19
C TYR A 113 -23.81 0.16 -4.29
N ASN A 114 -24.60 -0.54 -3.47
CA ASN A 114 -25.73 0.07 -2.77
C ASN A 114 -25.65 -0.05 -1.24
N ASN A 115 -24.73 -0.88 -0.73
CA ASN A 115 -24.61 -1.15 0.70
C ASN A 115 -23.17 -0.93 1.17
N PRO A 116 -22.97 -0.32 2.35
CA PRO A 116 -21.66 -0.28 2.97
C PRO A 116 -21.21 -1.68 3.39
N ILE A 117 -19.92 -1.82 3.63
CA ILE A 117 -19.32 -3.05 4.10
C ILE A 117 -19.56 -3.19 5.59
N LYS A 118 -20.30 -4.24 5.96
CA LYS A 118 -20.67 -4.53 7.35
C LYS A 118 -19.89 -5.72 7.91
N GLY A 119 -19.71 -5.75 9.22
CA GLY A 119 -19.05 -6.86 9.92
C GLY A 119 -17.54 -6.97 9.69
N GLY A 120 -16.92 -5.94 9.10
CA GLY A 120 -15.47 -5.85 8.91
C GLY A 120 -14.90 -6.97 8.06
N LYS A 121 -15.56 -7.37 6.98
CA LYS A 121 -15.06 -8.39 6.05
C LYS A 121 -14.84 -7.77 4.67
N LEU A 122 -13.60 -7.84 4.18
CA LEU A 122 -13.23 -7.42 2.82
C LEU A 122 -12.86 -8.68 2.02
N ALA A 123 -13.45 -8.88 0.85
CA ALA A 123 -13.27 -10.10 0.07
C ALA A 123 -12.65 -9.80 -1.30
N VAL A 124 -11.43 -10.26 -1.53
CA VAL A 124 -10.78 -10.22 -2.84
C VAL A 124 -11.09 -11.55 -3.54
N LEU A 125 -11.80 -11.49 -4.66
CA LEU A 125 -12.50 -12.65 -5.22
C LEU A 125 -11.59 -13.67 -5.91
N GLY A 126 -10.40 -13.28 -6.32
CA GLY A 126 -9.46 -14.10 -7.06
C GLY A 126 -8.13 -13.40 -7.27
N GLY A 127 -7.24 -14.06 -8.00
CA GLY A 127 -5.92 -13.58 -8.39
C GLY A 127 -4.76 -14.03 -7.49
N PHE A 128 -5.01 -14.72 -6.38
CA PHE A 128 -3.92 -15.17 -5.49
C PHE A 128 -3.33 -16.50 -5.98
N SER A 129 -2.00 -16.57 -6.03
CA SER A 129 -1.27 -17.83 -6.08
C SER A 129 -1.06 -18.39 -4.65
N PRO A 130 -0.77 -19.70 -4.50
CA PRO A 130 -0.30 -20.26 -3.24
C PRO A 130 0.90 -19.52 -2.64
N ALA A 131 1.83 -19.04 -3.47
CA ALA A 131 2.97 -18.25 -3.03
C ALA A 131 2.55 -16.88 -2.45
N ASP A 132 1.51 -16.25 -3.01
CA ASP A 132 0.99 -14.99 -2.46
C ASP A 132 0.36 -15.20 -1.08
N LEU A 133 -0.41 -16.28 -0.93
CA LEU A 133 -1.02 -16.65 0.35
C LEU A 133 0.05 -16.99 1.40
N ALA A 134 1.11 -17.70 1.02
CA ALA A 134 2.21 -18.02 1.91
C ALA A 134 2.97 -16.75 2.35
N ALA A 135 3.29 -15.84 1.43
CA ALA A 135 3.94 -14.57 1.76
C ALA A 135 3.07 -13.69 2.68
N MET A 136 1.75 -13.68 2.44
CA MET A 136 0.80 -12.95 3.27
C MET A 136 0.70 -13.53 4.70
N ALA A 137 0.81 -14.85 4.85
CA ALA A 137 0.75 -15.55 6.13
C ALA A 137 1.89 -15.16 7.10
N GLU A 138 2.99 -14.61 6.59
CA GLU A 138 4.09 -14.09 7.43
C GLU A 138 3.68 -12.84 8.23
N PHE A 139 2.65 -12.11 7.78
CA PHE A 139 2.25 -10.82 8.36
C PHE A 139 0.83 -10.84 8.93
N ILE A 140 -0.06 -11.63 8.34
CA ILE A 140 -1.46 -11.75 8.76
C ILE A 140 -1.73 -13.22 9.07
N PRO A 141 -2.17 -13.56 10.29
CA PRO A 141 -2.42 -14.95 10.62
C PRO A 141 -3.64 -15.48 9.86
N PRO A 142 -3.60 -16.73 9.37
CA PRO A 142 -4.78 -17.38 8.83
C PRO A 142 -5.78 -17.69 9.93
N ALA A 143 -7.07 -17.52 9.65
CA ALA A 143 -8.17 -17.83 10.56
C ALA A 143 -8.28 -19.35 10.83
N ASP A 144 -7.87 -20.18 9.86
CA ASP A 144 -7.70 -21.62 10.01
C ASP A 144 -6.31 -22.05 9.50
N PRO A 145 -5.29 -22.09 10.37
CA PRO A 145 -3.93 -22.42 9.98
C PRO A 145 -3.78 -23.80 9.34
N LYS A 146 -4.54 -24.80 9.81
CA LYS A 146 -4.43 -26.19 9.31
C LYS A 146 -4.88 -26.28 7.86
N ARG A 147 -5.96 -25.56 7.51
CA ARG A 147 -6.45 -25.51 6.14
C ARG A 147 -5.48 -24.78 5.22
N GLU A 148 -4.95 -23.65 5.65
CA GLU A 148 -4.02 -22.86 4.84
C GLU A 148 -2.66 -23.56 4.66
N GLU A 149 -2.22 -24.39 5.62
CA GLU A 149 -0.97 -25.17 5.51
C GLU A 149 -0.95 -26.07 4.25
N ALA A 150 -2.09 -26.68 3.90
CA ALA A 150 -2.20 -27.51 2.70
C ALA A 150 -1.98 -26.71 1.41
N ILE A 151 -2.42 -25.44 1.39
CA ILE A 151 -2.26 -24.53 0.26
C ILE A 151 -0.83 -23.99 0.22
N ASN A 152 -0.26 -23.61 1.37
CA ASN A 152 1.10 -23.09 1.48
C ASN A 152 2.16 -24.11 1.04
N LYS A 153 1.90 -25.42 1.18
CA LYS A 153 2.77 -26.48 0.62
C LYS A 153 2.87 -26.45 -0.91
N LEU A 154 1.92 -25.82 -1.60
CA LEU A 154 1.95 -25.62 -3.05
C LEU A 154 2.75 -24.36 -3.46
N ALA A 155 3.12 -23.49 -2.51
CA ALA A 155 3.86 -22.25 -2.77
C ALA A 155 5.18 -22.45 -3.55
N PRO A 156 6.03 -23.47 -3.28
CA PRO A 156 7.28 -23.68 -4.00
C PRO A 156 7.10 -23.93 -5.50
N VAL A 157 5.90 -24.32 -5.93
CA VAL A 157 5.56 -24.65 -7.32
C VAL A 157 4.99 -23.43 -8.07
N THR A 158 4.76 -22.32 -7.36
CA THR A 158 4.15 -21.11 -7.91
C THR A 158 5.05 -19.90 -7.71
N LYS A 159 5.09 -19.00 -8.70
CA LYS A 159 5.84 -17.74 -8.55
C LYS A 159 4.97 -16.74 -7.78
N PRO A 160 5.47 -16.15 -6.68
CA PRO A 160 4.76 -15.08 -6.00
C PRO A 160 4.60 -13.90 -6.96
N LEU A 161 3.50 -13.18 -6.80
CA LEU A 161 3.34 -11.81 -7.28
C LEU A 161 4.19 -10.90 -6.38
N LEU A 162 5.50 -11.12 -6.28
CA LEU A 162 6.42 -10.14 -5.71
C LEU A 162 6.94 -9.29 -6.86
N PRO A 163 7.08 -7.96 -6.72
CA PRO A 163 7.85 -7.20 -7.68
C PRO A 163 9.24 -7.85 -7.75
N ALA A 164 9.73 -8.14 -8.95
CA ALA A 164 11.11 -8.51 -9.14
C ALA A 164 11.95 -7.38 -8.53
N ILE A 165 12.57 -7.64 -7.38
CA ILE A 165 13.61 -6.75 -6.87
C ILE A 165 14.70 -6.87 -7.93
N ASP A 166 14.86 -5.84 -8.75
CA ASP A 166 16.03 -5.73 -9.60
C ASP A 166 17.20 -5.36 -8.68
N PRO A 167 18.13 -6.27 -8.36
CA PRO A 167 19.24 -5.98 -7.47
C PRO A 167 20.18 -4.90 -8.05
N THR A 168 20.01 -4.50 -9.32
CA THR A 168 20.76 -3.38 -9.91
C THR A 168 20.15 -2.01 -9.62
N LYS A 169 18.90 -1.90 -9.13
CA LYS A 169 18.31 -0.60 -8.73
C LYS A 169 18.79 -0.12 -7.37
N GLU A 170 18.98 -1.01 -6.39
CA GLU A 170 19.56 -0.65 -5.08
C GLU A 170 21.02 -0.16 -5.19
N LYS A 171 21.78 -0.62 -6.19
CA LYS A 171 23.18 -0.20 -6.37
C LYS A 171 23.34 1.13 -7.12
N LYS A 172 22.33 1.63 -7.84
CA LYS A 172 22.45 2.86 -8.63
C LYS A 172 22.19 4.13 -7.81
N GLU A 173 21.40 4.07 -6.74
CA GLU A 173 21.17 5.26 -5.88
C GLU A 173 22.32 5.54 -4.90
N ALA A 174 23.28 4.63 -4.73
CA ALA A 174 24.40 4.80 -3.81
C ALA A 174 25.67 5.39 -4.44
N LYS A 175 25.66 5.74 -5.74
CA LYS A 175 26.90 6.15 -6.42
C LYS A 175 26.65 7.14 -7.56
N ASP A 176 26.33 8.38 -7.23
CA ASP A 176 26.63 9.51 -8.11
C ASP A 176 27.47 10.53 -7.33
N PRO A 177 28.79 10.62 -7.56
CA PRO A 177 29.60 11.73 -7.06
C PRO A 177 29.38 12.93 -7.99
N GLU A 178 28.44 13.82 -7.63
CA GLU A 178 28.28 15.09 -8.33
C GLU A 178 29.49 16.01 -8.10
N ASP A 179 30.37 15.98 -9.09
CA ASP A 179 31.14 17.08 -9.70
C ASP A 179 31.04 18.44 -8.98
N HIS A 180 32.03 18.74 -8.14
CA HIS A 180 32.25 20.07 -7.55
C HIS A 180 32.65 21.05 -8.65
N LYS A 181 31.68 21.72 -9.28
CA LYS A 181 31.94 22.88 -10.14
C LYS A 181 31.90 24.17 -9.33
N ASP A 182 33.08 24.76 -9.18
CA ASP A 182 33.35 26.11 -8.70
C ASP A 182 32.33 27.12 -9.25
N ARG A 183 31.57 27.74 -8.35
CA ARG A 183 30.82 28.97 -8.64
C ARG A 183 31.53 30.13 -7.97
N THR A 184 32.37 30.80 -8.74
CA THR A 184 32.95 32.10 -8.42
C THR A 184 31.82 33.10 -8.14
N VAL A 185 31.71 33.57 -6.90
CA VAL A 185 30.72 34.58 -6.49
C VAL A 185 31.28 35.98 -6.81
N ILE A 186 30.73 36.63 -7.83
CA ILE A 186 30.96 38.06 -8.07
C ILE A 186 30.06 38.85 -7.12
N SER A 187 30.65 39.46 -6.10
CA SER A 187 29.98 40.35 -5.14
C SER A 187 29.64 41.69 -5.78
N THR A 188 28.37 41.95 -6.07
CA THR A 188 27.85 43.30 -6.31
C THR A 188 27.32 43.88 -5.00
N ARG A 189 28.12 44.74 -4.35
CA ARG A 189 27.66 45.61 -3.25
C ARG A 189 26.87 46.77 -3.87
N ARG A 190 25.58 46.90 -3.53
CA ARG A 190 24.87 48.18 -3.59
C ARG A 190 23.97 48.37 -2.38
N GLY A 191 24.18 49.52 -1.72
CA GLY A 191 23.24 50.17 -0.81
C GLY A 191 23.62 50.13 0.67
N ARG A 192 24.25 51.20 1.19
CA ARG A 192 23.52 52.38 1.74
C ARG A 192 24.49 53.34 2.44
N LEU A 193 24.72 54.51 1.85
CA LEU A 193 24.48 55.88 2.36
C LEU A 193 24.81 56.86 1.22
#